data_AF-A0AAU6NXT1-F1
#
_entry.id   AF-A0AAU6NXT1-F1
#
_cell.length_a   1.000
_cell.length_b   1.000
_cell.length_c   1.000
_cell.angle_alpha   90.00
_cell.angle_beta   90.00
_cell.angle_gamma   90.00
#
_symmetry.space_group_name_H-M   'P 1'
#
loop_
_entity.id
_entity.type
_entity.pdbx_description
1 polymer ?
#
loop_
_entity_poly.entity_id
_entity_poly.type
_entity_poly.pdbx_seq_one_letter_code
_entity_poly.pdbx_strand_id
1 'polypeptide(L)'
;MSCSQSKRELYEITDTFVESLDTKFESYGMQGEKYSKKTTDGKYRVMPFGRLINVKIMEVVEDGTYENLRDDLTDHYEDDNRVNKVYINQGGTIMIDCRN
;
A
#
# COMPACT_ATOMS: atom_id res chain seq x y z
N MET A 1 -15.18 -12.42 10.19
CA MET A 1 -13.98 -11.60 10.42
C MET A 1 -14.34 -10.16 10.09
N SER A 2 -14.32 -9.26 11.07
CA SER A 2 -14.66 -7.85 10.85
C SER A 2 -13.45 -7.17 10.25
N CYS A 3 -13.46 -6.90 8.95
CA CYS A 3 -12.50 -5.96 8.35
C CYS A 3 -12.72 -4.62 9.06
N SER A 4 -11.72 -4.11 9.78
CA SER A 4 -11.83 -2.78 10.40
C SER A 4 -12.02 -1.73 9.31
N GLN A 5 -12.78 -0.68 9.59
CA GLN A 5 -13.04 0.42 8.65
C GLN A 5 -11.73 0.96 8.03
N SER A 6 -10.66 1.03 8.83
CA SER A 6 -9.33 1.44 8.40
C SER A 6 -8.70 0.51 7.35
N LYS A 7 -8.87 -0.82 7.46
CA LYS A 7 -8.36 -1.77 6.46
C LYS A 7 -9.09 -1.62 5.14
N ARG A 8 -10.41 -1.44 5.18
CA ARG A 8 -11.20 -1.20 3.97
C ARG A 8 -10.75 0.06 3.24
N GLU A 9 -10.59 1.17 3.96
CA GLU A 9 -10.14 2.43 3.36
C GLU A 9 -8.70 2.33 2.84
N LEU A 10 -7.84 1.59 3.53
CA LEU A 10 -6.49 1.28 3.05
C LEU A 10 -6.54 0.60 1.68
N TYR A 11 -7.34 -0.47 1.52
CA TYR A 11 -7.48 -1.17 0.24
C TYR A 11 -8.03 -0.26 -0.86
N GLU A 12 -9.07 0.54 -0.56
CA GLU A 12 -9.63 1.48 -1.53
C GLU A 12 -8.58 2.51 -2.02
N ILE A 13 -7.71 2.98 -1.12
CA ILE A 13 -6.61 3.89 -1.45
C ILE A 13 -5.53 3.18 -2.29
N THR A 14 -5.10 1.98 -1.90
CA THR A 14 -4.05 1.25 -2.64
C THR A 14 -4.55 0.81 -4.02
N ASP A 15 -5.78 0.35 -4.14
CA ASP A 15 -6.42 -0.03 -5.41
C ASP A 15 -6.47 1.15 -6.37
N THR A 16 -6.81 2.35 -5.87
CA THR A 16 -6.78 3.58 -6.67
C THR A 16 -5.39 3.83 -7.28
N PHE A 17 -4.33 3.59 -6.52
CA PHE A 17 -2.97 3.77 -7.01
C PHE A 17 -2.53 2.67 -7.98
N VAL A 18 -2.87 1.41 -7.70
CA VAL A 18 -2.60 0.28 -8.61
C VAL A 18 -3.29 0.52 -9.96
N GLU A 19 -4.59 0.84 -9.95
CA GLU A 19 -5.36 1.14 -11.16
C GLU A 19 -4.77 2.33 -11.92
N SER A 20 -4.34 3.37 -11.21
CA SER A 20 -3.77 4.55 -11.85
C SER A 20 -2.41 4.28 -12.52
N LEU A 21 -1.60 3.36 -11.98
CA LEU A 21 -0.32 2.94 -12.57
C LEU A 21 -0.49 2.06 -13.82
N ASP A 22 -1.68 1.51 -14.00
CA ASP A 22 -2.08 0.73 -15.16
C ASP A 22 -2.74 1.61 -16.24
N THR A 23 -3.53 2.61 -15.83
CA THR A 23 -4.42 3.35 -16.74
C THR A 23 -4.03 4.81 -17.03
N LYS A 24 -3.39 5.51 -16.09
CA LYS A 24 -3.22 6.98 -16.14
C LYS A 24 -1.77 7.44 -16.07
N PHE A 25 -0.95 6.74 -15.30
CA PHE A 25 0.44 7.09 -15.05
C PHE A 25 1.33 5.91 -15.39
N GLU A 26 2.33 6.12 -16.24
CA GLU A 26 3.41 5.14 -16.42
C GLU A 26 4.20 4.98 -15.11
N SER A 27 4.36 6.06 -14.34
CA SER A 27 5.08 6.11 -13.07
C SER A 27 4.74 7.39 -12.30
N TYR A 28 4.70 7.32 -10.97
CA TYR A 28 4.52 8.47 -10.08
C TYR A 28 5.78 9.35 -9.91
N GLY A 29 6.91 8.93 -10.48
CA GLY A 29 8.19 9.63 -10.37
C GLY A 29 8.68 9.76 -8.92
N MET A 30 9.60 10.70 -8.68
CA MET A 30 10.20 10.89 -7.34
C MET A 30 9.35 11.73 -6.37
N GLN A 31 8.33 12.44 -6.87
CA GLN A 31 7.50 13.36 -6.07
C GLN A 31 6.26 12.67 -5.48
N GLY A 32 6.42 11.41 -5.06
CA GLY A 32 5.34 10.56 -4.56
C GLY A 32 4.53 11.17 -3.41
N GLU A 33 5.21 11.93 -2.55
CA GLU A 33 4.67 12.59 -1.37
C GLU A 33 3.42 13.45 -1.67
N LYS A 34 3.35 14.11 -2.85
CA LYS A 34 2.22 14.97 -3.23
C LYS A 34 0.92 14.22 -3.46
N TYR A 35 1.01 12.92 -3.73
CA TYR A 35 -0.14 12.03 -3.91
C TYR A 35 -0.47 11.26 -2.65
N SER A 36 0.29 11.44 -1.57
CA SER A 36 0.09 10.66 -0.36
C SER A 36 -1.30 10.88 0.23
N LYS A 37 -1.92 9.78 0.64
CA LYS A 37 -3.21 9.76 1.33
C LYS A 37 -3.05 9.09 2.69
N LYS A 38 -3.93 9.44 3.62
CA LYS A 38 -4.07 8.77 4.91
C LYS A 38 -5.49 8.21 5.00
N THR A 39 -5.64 7.12 5.74
CA THR A 39 -6.98 6.72 6.19
C THR A 39 -7.55 7.80 7.10
N THR A 40 -8.87 7.87 7.19
CA THR A 40 -9.62 8.91 7.93
C THR A 40 -9.27 8.88 9.41
N ASP A 41 -8.99 7.70 9.97
CA ASP A 41 -8.51 7.53 11.35
C ASP A 41 -7.01 7.82 11.53
N GLY A 42 -6.29 8.08 10.44
CA GLY A 42 -4.86 8.35 10.43
C GLY A 42 -3.96 7.15 10.68
N LYS A 43 -4.51 5.93 10.79
CA LYS A 43 -3.77 4.71 11.12
C LYS A 43 -2.75 4.34 10.04
N TYR A 44 -3.14 4.47 8.78
CA TYR A 44 -2.28 4.18 7.64
C TYR A 44 -2.01 5.42 6.81
N ARG A 45 -0.80 5.48 6.28
CA ARG A 45 -0.41 6.41 5.23
C ARG A 45 0.02 5.63 4.00
N VAL A 46 -0.54 5.99 2.85
CA VAL A 46 -0.20 5.40 1.55
C VAL A 46 0.47 6.46 0.70
N MET A 47 1.58 6.10 0.05
CA MET A 47 2.32 6.99 -0.85
C MET A 47 2.83 6.20 -2.06
N PRO A 48 2.42 6.53 -3.28
CA PRO A 48 3.04 5.96 -4.46
C PRO A 48 4.40 6.63 -4.75
N PHE A 49 5.39 5.89 -5.22
CA PHE A 49 6.69 6.39 -5.68
C PHE A 49 7.20 5.52 -6.81
N GLY A 50 7.51 6.11 -7.97
CA GLY A 50 7.78 5.32 -9.17
C GLY A 50 6.59 4.42 -9.53
N ARG A 51 6.83 3.11 -9.65
CA ARG A 51 5.80 2.06 -9.76
C ARG A 51 5.69 1.23 -8.47
N LEU A 52 5.96 1.84 -7.33
CA LEU A 52 5.84 1.23 -6.02
C LEU A 52 4.78 1.99 -5.21
N ILE A 53 4.10 1.31 -4.30
CA ILE A 53 3.18 1.92 -3.34
C ILE A 53 3.67 1.57 -1.94
N ASN A 54 4.01 2.60 -1.17
CA ASN A 54 4.44 2.47 0.21
C ASN A 54 3.22 2.61 1.14
N VAL A 55 3.06 1.65 2.04
CA VAL A 55 2.06 1.67 3.12
C VAL A 55 2.81 1.74 4.45
N LYS A 56 2.58 2.82 5.19
CA LYS A 56 3.18 3.08 6.49
C LYS A 56 2.11 3.03 7.58
N ILE A 57 2.40 2.29 8.64
CA ILE A 57 1.66 2.33 9.90
C ILE A 57 2.11 3.58 10.65
N MET A 58 1.16 4.42 11.06
CA MET A 58 1.46 5.73 11.66
C MET A 58 1.62 5.68 13.19
N GLU A 59 1.31 4.55 13.81
CA GLU A 59 1.47 4.29 15.23
C GLU A 59 2.66 3.34 15.49
N VAL A 60 3.19 3.35 16.71
CA VAL A 60 4.25 2.42 17.12
C VAL A 60 3.60 1.07 17.38
N VAL A 61 3.97 0.06 16.57
CA VAL A 61 3.45 -1.30 16.64
C VAL A 61 4.60 -2.30 16.73
N GLU A 62 4.27 -3.51 17.16
CA GLU A 62 5.17 -4.66 17.12
C GLU A 62 5.36 -5.21 15.70
N ASP A 63 6.47 -5.91 15.49
CA ASP A 63 6.84 -6.48 14.18
C ASP A 63 5.75 -7.39 13.60
N GLY A 64 5.04 -8.14 14.44
CA GLY A 64 3.92 -9.00 14.03
C GLY A 64 2.78 -8.23 13.37
N THR A 65 2.60 -6.95 13.68
CA THR A 65 1.59 -6.11 13.00
C THR A 65 1.98 -5.83 11.54
N TYR A 66 3.27 -5.68 11.25
CA TYR A 66 3.74 -5.52 9.88
C TYR A 66 3.59 -6.80 9.06
N GLU A 67 3.93 -7.95 9.65
CA GLU A 67 3.74 -9.26 8.99
C GLU A 67 2.26 -9.52 8.69
N ASN A 68 1.37 -9.31 9.66
CA ASN A 68 -0.07 -9.45 9.44
C ASN A 68 -0.58 -8.53 8.32
N LEU A 69 -0.13 -7.27 8.30
CA LEU A 69 -0.54 -6.32 7.26
C LEU A 69 0.02 -6.69 5.89
N ARG A 70 1.25 -7.22 5.82
CA ARG A 70 1.83 -7.74 4.58
C ARG A 70 0.99 -8.89 4.05
N ASP A 71 0.62 -9.83 4.91
CA ASP A 71 -0.16 -11.01 4.53
C ASP A 71 -1.56 -10.59 4.05
N ASP A 72 -2.24 -9.71 4.80
CA ASP A 72 -3.53 -9.12 4.40
C ASP A 72 -3.48 -8.46 3.00
N LEU A 73 -2.41 -7.72 2.68
CA LEU A 73 -2.23 -7.06 1.38
C LEU A 73 -1.80 -8.05 0.30
N THR A 74 -1.06 -9.10 0.65
CA THR A 74 -0.68 -10.17 -0.28
C THR A 74 -1.91 -10.93 -0.72
N ASP A 75 -2.77 -11.33 0.22
CA ASP A 75 -4.02 -12.01 -0.05
C ASP A 75 -4.97 -11.13 -0.88
N HIS A 76 -5.04 -9.82 -0.59
CA HIS A 76 -5.87 -8.89 -1.37
C HIS A 76 -5.43 -8.77 -2.84
N TYR A 77 -4.15 -8.94 -3.14
CA TYR A 77 -3.59 -8.82 -4.49
C TYR A 77 -3.17 -10.16 -5.13
N GLU A 78 -3.55 -11.30 -4.55
CA GLU A 78 -3.03 -12.62 -4.97
C GLU A 78 -3.27 -12.94 -6.46
N ASP A 79 -4.41 -12.49 -7.01
CA ASP A 79 -4.82 -12.70 -8.40
C ASP A 79 -4.68 -11.43 -9.27
N ASP A 80 -4.13 -10.34 -8.72
CA ASP A 80 -3.98 -9.08 -9.44
C ASP A 80 -2.61 -8.99 -10.14
N ASN A 81 -2.59 -9.32 -11.44
CA ASN A 81 -1.38 -9.29 -12.27
C ASN A 81 -0.72 -7.89 -12.41
N ARG A 82 -1.34 -6.82 -11.89
CA ARG A 82 -0.74 -5.48 -11.82
C ARG A 82 0.20 -5.33 -10.61
N VAL A 83 0.17 -6.29 -9.69
CA VAL A 83 1.00 -6.35 -8.48
C VAL A 83 1.90 -7.58 -8.54
N ASN A 84 3.21 -7.36 -8.55
CA ASN A 84 4.18 -8.45 -8.60
C ASN A 84 4.47 -9.07 -7.23
N LYS A 85 4.52 -8.22 -6.20
CA LYS A 85 4.86 -8.65 -4.84
C LYS A 85 4.46 -7.61 -3.80
N VAL A 86 4.16 -8.11 -2.61
CA VAL A 86 3.99 -7.32 -1.39
C VAL A 86 5.08 -7.74 -0.39
N TYR A 87 5.81 -6.78 0.18
CA TYR A 87 6.91 -7.09 1.10
C TYR A 87 7.20 -5.97 2.11
N ILE A 88 7.77 -6.32 3.26
CA ILE A 88 8.26 -5.35 4.24
C ILE A 88 9.65 -4.86 3.79
N ASN A 89 9.86 -3.54 3.72
CA ASN A 89 11.18 -2.97 3.45
C ASN A 89 11.98 -2.70 4.73
N GLN A 90 13.29 -2.44 4.59
CA GLN A 90 14.20 -2.14 5.71
C GLN A 90 13.81 -0.87 6.50
N GLY A 91 12.94 -0.02 5.96
CA GLY A 91 12.45 1.19 6.61
C GLY A 91 11.23 0.96 7.52
N GLY A 92 10.78 -0.28 7.70
CA GLY A 92 9.62 -0.60 8.54
C GLY A 92 8.31 -0.14 7.91
N THR A 93 8.12 -0.45 6.61
CA THR A 93 6.89 -0.17 5.87
C THR A 93 6.60 -1.29 4.89
N ILE A 94 5.33 -1.42 4.47
CA ILE A 94 4.95 -2.38 3.43
C ILE A 94 5.10 -1.73 2.06
N MET A 95 5.66 -2.48 1.12
CA MET A 95 5.78 -2.10 -0.28
C MET A 95 4.89 -3.01 -1.11
N ILE A 96 4.02 -2.41 -1.92
CA ILE A 96 3.31 -3.08 -3.02
C ILE A 96 4.08 -2.72 -4.29
N ASP A 97 4.58 -3.73 -4.99
CA ASP A 97 5.42 -3.58 -6.18
C ASP A 97 4.61 -3.78 -7.45
N CYS A 98 4.47 -2.71 -8.23
CA CYS A 98 3.74 -2.70 -9.50
C CYS A 98 4.69 -2.48 -10.70
N ARG A 99 6.00 -2.71 -10.54
CA ARG A 99 6.96 -2.65 -11.66
C ARG A 99 6.68 -3.77 -12.66
N ASN A 100 7.13 -3.66 -13.90
CA ASN A 100 7.08 -4.73 -14.90
C ASN A 100 8.48 -5.27 -15.17
#